data_AF-A0ABD0YVK8-F1
#
_entry.id   AF-A0ABD0YVK8-F1
#
_cell.length_a   1.000
_cell.length_b   1.000
_cell.length_c   1.000
_cell.angle_alpha   90.00
_cell.angle_beta   90.00
_cell.angle_gamma   90.00
#
_symmetry.space_group_name_H-M   'P 1'
#
loop_
_entity.id
_entity.type
_entity.pdbx_description
1 polymer ?
#
loop_
_entity_poly.entity_id
_entity_poly.type
_entity_poly.pdbx_seq_one_letter_code
_entity_poly.pdbx_strand_id
1 'polypeptide(L)'
;MQFNSSVVRQLKNQIRDMEKAVDVRIKELETLHITNSSNSLSSPSEEISIREQLESLRSKTPEHCPSPVALPIEEITRLQEKLQRYGRAEEVVTRQLRDQHIRFGKLNCRLEVIFQIAHVIYNFIFFVCYNFLNADYLRKHKPRGMHFNSRVKNL
;
A
#
# COMPACT_ATOMS: atom_id res chain seq x y z
N MET A 1 -20.81 -8.24 -49.06
CA MET A 1 -21.47 -7.84 -47.81
C MET A 1 -21.54 -6.33 -47.78
N GLN A 2 -22.73 -5.73 -47.80
CA GLN A 2 -22.90 -4.27 -47.65
C GLN A 2 -22.93 -3.96 -46.16
N PHE A 3 -21.89 -3.30 -45.65
CA PHE A 3 -21.89 -2.83 -44.27
C PHE A 3 -22.84 -1.64 -44.14
N ASN A 4 -23.78 -1.73 -43.20
CA ASN A 4 -24.70 -0.64 -42.92
C ASN A 4 -23.91 0.57 -42.37
N SER A 5 -23.80 1.64 -43.16
CA SER A 5 -22.99 2.83 -42.83
C SER A 5 -23.37 3.46 -41.48
N SER A 6 -24.63 3.33 -41.05
CA SER A 6 -25.07 3.82 -39.73
C SER A 6 -24.45 3.02 -38.57
N VAL A 7 -24.33 1.70 -38.72
CA VAL A 7 -23.71 0.78 -37.75
C VAL A 7 -22.22 1.05 -37.68
N VAL A 8 -21.55 1.23 -38.82
CA VAL A 8 -20.11 1.57 -38.88
C VAL A 8 -19.84 2.90 -38.18
N ARG A 9 -20.68 3.91 -38.41
CA ARG A 9 -20.59 5.22 -37.74
C ARG A 9 -20.82 5.12 -36.23
N GLN A 10 -21.78 4.32 -35.79
CA GLN A 10 -22.04 4.09 -34.37
C GLN A 10 -20.86 3.39 -33.69
N LEU A 11 -20.28 2.38 -34.33
CA LEU A 11 -19.09 1.70 -33.82
C LEU A 11 -17.90 2.64 -33.70
N LYS A 12 -17.65 3.50 -34.69
CA LYS A 12 -16.61 4.55 -34.62
C LYS A 12 -16.81 5.45 -33.40
N ASN A 13 -18.04 5.88 -33.14
CA ASN A 13 -18.34 6.73 -31.98
C ASN A 13 -18.09 6.01 -30.65
N GLN A 14 -18.55 4.76 -30.53
CA GLN A 14 -18.32 3.95 -29.33
C GLN A 14 -16.82 3.75 -29.05
N ILE A 15 -16.04 3.43 -30.08
CA ILE A 15 -14.58 3.29 -29.94
C ILE A 15 -13.95 4.61 -29.47
N ARG A 16 -14.34 5.74 -30.04
CA ARG A 16 -13.84 7.06 -29.60
C ARG A 16 -14.21 7.39 -28.15
N ASP A 17 -15.37 6.97 -27.69
CA ASP A 17 -15.76 7.19 -26.29
C ASP A 17 -15.01 6.26 -25.33
N MET A 18 -14.77 5.02 -25.73
CA MET A 18 -13.87 4.10 -25.00
C MET A 18 -12.45 4.65 -24.90
N GLU A 19 -11.90 5.20 -25.98
CA GLU A 19 -10.58 5.82 -25.98
C GLU A 19 -10.47 6.99 -25.00
N LYS A 20 -11.49 7.86 -24.94
CA LYS A 20 -11.52 8.97 -23.97
C LYS A 20 -11.57 8.44 -22.54
N ALA A 21 -12.39 7.41 -22.30
CA ALA A 21 -12.49 6.80 -20.98
C ALA A 21 -11.14 6.21 -20.55
N VAL A 22 -10.45 5.48 -21.44
CA VAL A 22 -9.13 4.91 -21.16
C VAL A 22 -8.09 6.01 -20.91
N ASP A 23 -8.08 7.10 -21.67
CA ASP A 23 -7.16 8.24 -21.45
C ASP A 23 -7.33 8.85 -20.05
N VAL A 24 -8.57 9.02 -19.60
CA VAL A 24 -8.85 9.53 -18.24
C VAL A 24 -8.27 8.59 -17.19
N ARG A 25 -8.50 7.28 -17.34
CA ARG A 25 -7.98 6.26 -16.42
C ARG A 25 -6.45 6.18 -16.40
N ILE A 26 -5.80 6.33 -17.57
CA ILE A 26 -4.33 6.40 -17.65
C ILE A 26 -3.83 7.58 -16.82
N LYS A 27 -4.41 8.77 -17.00
CA LYS A 27 -4.02 9.96 -16.22
C LYS A 27 -4.24 9.78 -14.73
N GLU A 28 -5.35 9.16 -14.32
CA GLU A 28 -5.61 8.83 -12.92
C GLU A 28 -4.48 7.93 -12.35
N LEU A 29 -4.08 6.88 -13.06
CA LEU A 29 -3.00 5.99 -12.63
C LEU A 29 -1.63 6.68 -12.61
N GLU A 30 -1.31 7.47 -13.63
CA GLU A 30 -0.06 8.24 -13.69
C GLU A 30 0.02 9.30 -12.56
N THR A 31 -1.10 9.94 -12.20
CA THR A 31 -1.13 10.92 -11.09
C THR A 31 -0.99 10.26 -9.72
N LEU A 32 -1.56 9.06 -9.53
CA LEU A 32 -1.33 8.25 -8.32
C LEU A 32 0.15 7.89 -8.18
N HIS A 33 0.80 7.52 -9.27
CA HIS A 33 2.23 7.23 -9.30
C HIS A 33 3.08 8.46 -8.88
N ILE A 34 2.84 9.64 -9.46
CA ILE A 34 3.57 10.88 -9.13
C ILE A 34 3.40 11.25 -7.65
N THR A 35 2.18 11.19 -7.13
CA THR A 35 1.88 11.53 -5.73
C THR A 35 2.60 10.59 -4.76
N ASN A 36 2.69 9.30 -5.10
CA ASN A 36 3.39 8.32 -4.27
C ASN A 36 4.93 8.46 -4.36
N SER A 37 5.47 8.74 -5.55
CA SER A 37 6.91 8.99 -5.73
C SER A 37 7.37 10.26 -4.99
N SER A 38 6.52 11.28 -4.93
CA SER A 38 6.79 12.53 -4.17
C SER A 38 6.88 12.33 -2.66
N ASN A 39 6.22 11.29 -2.12
CA ASN A 39 6.21 10.97 -0.69
C ASN A 39 7.28 9.95 -0.28
N SER A 40 8.00 9.40 -1.26
CA SER A 40 9.04 8.39 -1.04
C SER A 40 10.39 9.09 -0.91
N LEU A 41 10.85 9.35 0.32
CA LEU A 41 12.18 9.94 0.62
C LEU A 41 13.37 8.99 0.31
N SER A 42 13.19 8.03 -0.59
CA SER A 42 14.25 7.15 -1.09
C SER A 42 14.33 7.31 -2.61
N SER A 43 15.25 8.16 -3.07
CA SER A 43 15.69 8.11 -4.47
C SER A 43 16.19 6.70 -4.78
N PRO A 44 15.88 6.21 -5.99
CA PRO A 44 16.96 6.04 -6.93
C PRO A 44 16.62 6.64 -8.30
N SER A 45 17.67 7.09 -8.98
CA SER A 45 17.69 7.66 -10.32
C SER A 45 16.88 6.84 -11.33
N GLU A 46 15.81 7.41 -11.88
CA GLU A 46 15.36 7.10 -13.23
C GLU A 46 15.31 8.42 -14.00
N GLU A 47 16.14 8.52 -15.03
CA GLU A 47 15.99 9.54 -16.06
C GLU A 47 14.63 9.31 -16.73
N ILE A 48 13.61 10.04 -16.27
CA ILE A 48 12.35 10.16 -17.00
C ILE A 48 12.70 10.88 -18.29
N SER A 49 12.77 10.16 -19.41
CA SER A 49 12.91 10.77 -20.72
C SER A 49 11.67 11.61 -21.00
N ILE A 50 11.77 12.91 -20.73
CA ILE A 50 10.73 13.94 -20.94
C ILE A 50 10.28 13.97 -22.43
N ARG A 51 11.06 13.35 -23.33
CA ARG A 51 10.70 13.19 -24.75
C ARG A 51 9.40 12.43 -24.97
N GLU A 52 9.11 11.39 -24.20
CA GLU A 52 7.90 10.56 -24.42
C GLU A 52 6.62 11.28 -24.00
N GLN A 53 6.68 12.14 -22.96
CA GLN A 53 5.56 13.00 -22.55
C GLN A 53 5.30 14.14 -23.56
N LEU A 54 6.35 14.64 -24.24
CA LEU A 54 6.20 15.71 -25.22
C LEU A 54 5.61 15.23 -26.56
N GLU A 55 5.87 13.98 -26.95
CA GLU A 55 5.30 13.39 -28.16
C GLU A 55 3.79 13.13 -28.01
N SER A 56 3.31 12.80 -26.81
CA SER A 56 1.87 12.73 -26.50
C SER A 56 1.14 14.07 -26.65
N LEU A 57 1.86 15.20 -26.67
CA LEU A 57 1.29 16.54 -26.80
C LEU A 57 1.41 17.10 -28.22
N ARG A 58 2.18 16.45 -29.10
CA ARG A 58 2.38 16.91 -30.48
C ARG A 58 1.55 16.11 -31.49
N SER A 59 0.88 16.89 -32.33
CA SER A 59 0.20 16.53 -33.58
C SER A 59 -1.26 16.07 -33.47
N LYS A 60 -2.16 17.07 -33.37
CA LYS A 60 -3.36 17.04 -34.21
C LYS A 60 -2.97 17.59 -35.57
N THR A 61 -2.50 16.73 -36.48
CA THR A 61 -2.66 17.03 -37.89
C THR A 61 -4.15 16.80 -38.19
N PRO A 62 -4.94 17.84 -38.53
CA PRO A 62 -6.22 17.58 -39.16
C PRO A 62 -5.93 16.96 -40.54
N GLU A 63 -6.95 16.36 -41.15
CA GLU A 63 -6.98 15.82 -42.53
C GLU A 63 -6.87 14.28 -42.62
N HIS A 64 -8.04 13.63 -42.70
CA HIS A 64 -8.39 12.93 -43.93
C HIS A 64 -9.92 12.80 -44.02
N CYS A 65 -10.50 13.23 -45.14
CA CYS A 65 -11.91 13.04 -45.49
C CYS A 65 -12.30 11.56 -45.32
N PRO A 66 -13.28 11.22 -44.46
CA PRO A 66 -13.69 9.83 -44.26
C PRO A 66 -14.53 9.37 -45.45
N SER A 67 -14.03 8.37 -46.17
CA SER A 67 -14.89 7.56 -47.05
C SER A 67 -16.03 6.96 -46.22
N PRO A 68 -17.30 7.04 -46.66
CA PRO A 68 -18.49 6.71 -45.85
C PRO A 68 -18.64 5.22 -45.47
N VAL A 69 -17.68 4.36 -45.86
CA VAL A 69 -17.70 2.90 -45.67
C VAL A 69 -16.35 2.36 -45.14
N ALA A 70 -15.44 3.21 -44.67
CA ALA A 70 -14.19 2.71 -44.08
C ALA A 70 -14.44 2.06 -42.71
N LEU A 71 -14.10 0.77 -42.58
CA LEU A 71 -14.12 0.04 -41.31
C LEU A 71 -13.25 0.79 -40.27
N PRO A 72 -13.62 0.77 -38.98
CA PRO A 72 -12.95 1.56 -37.94
C PRO A 72 -11.61 0.97 -37.48
N ILE A 73 -10.79 0.50 -38.42
CA ILE A 73 -9.55 -0.23 -38.12
C ILE A 73 -8.56 0.70 -37.39
N GLU A 74 -8.44 1.95 -37.84
CA GLU A 74 -7.54 2.93 -37.23
C GLU A 74 -7.96 3.31 -35.81
N GLU A 75 -9.25 3.50 -35.57
CA GLU A 75 -9.76 3.76 -34.22
C GLU A 75 -9.58 2.55 -33.30
N ILE A 76 -9.69 1.32 -33.82
CA ILE A 76 -9.40 0.10 -33.04
C ILE A 76 -7.92 0.01 -32.69
N THR A 77 -7.01 0.25 -33.64
CA THR A 77 -5.57 0.23 -33.40
C THR A 77 -5.18 1.26 -32.33
N ARG A 78 -5.69 2.48 -32.43
CA ARG A 78 -5.42 3.53 -31.43
C ARG A 78 -5.98 3.17 -30.05
N LEU A 79 -7.17 2.58 -29.97
CA LEU A 79 -7.70 2.06 -28.71
C LEU A 79 -6.82 0.95 -28.13
N GLN A 80 -6.31 0.04 -28.96
CA GLN A 80 -5.44 -1.05 -28.53
C GLN A 80 -4.13 -0.52 -27.93
N GLU A 81 -3.50 0.48 -28.56
CA GLU A 81 -2.30 1.15 -28.02
C GLU A 81 -2.59 1.80 -26.66
N LYS A 82 -3.73 2.48 -26.52
CA LYS A 82 -4.15 3.07 -25.24
C LYS A 82 -4.39 2.02 -24.17
N LEU A 83 -5.05 0.91 -24.49
CA LEU A 83 -5.26 -0.20 -23.56
C LEU A 83 -3.94 -0.81 -23.11
N GLN A 84 -2.95 -0.94 -24.01
CA GLN A 84 -1.63 -1.41 -23.64
C GLN A 84 -0.93 -0.44 -22.68
N ARG A 85 -1.03 0.87 -22.92
CA ARG A 85 -0.50 1.90 -22.01
C ARG A 85 -1.20 1.87 -20.66
N TYR A 86 -2.51 1.69 -20.62
CA TYR A 86 -3.28 1.51 -19.39
C TYR A 86 -2.79 0.31 -18.59
N GLY A 87 -2.59 -0.86 -19.23
CA GLY A 87 -2.07 -2.05 -18.58
C GLY A 87 -0.69 -1.81 -17.93
N ARG A 88 0.22 -1.10 -18.61
CA ARG A 88 1.52 -0.73 -18.03
C ARG A 88 1.36 0.18 -16.80
N ALA A 89 0.48 1.18 -16.87
CA ALA A 89 0.21 2.06 -15.75
C ALA A 89 -0.40 1.31 -14.55
N GLU A 90 -1.28 0.34 -14.81
CA GLU A 90 -1.89 -0.52 -13.80
C GLU A 90 -0.85 -1.41 -13.12
N GLU A 91 0.06 -2.03 -13.88
CA GLU A 91 1.14 -2.85 -13.33
C GLU A 91 2.04 -2.07 -12.37
N VAL A 92 2.36 -0.82 -12.70
CA VAL A 92 3.15 0.08 -11.85
C VAL A 92 2.45 0.33 -10.52
N VAL A 93 1.17 0.72 -10.53
CA VAL A 93 0.39 0.99 -9.31
C VAL A 93 0.21 -0.30 -8.49
N THR A 94 -0.02 -1.43 -9.15
CA THR A 94 -0.15 -2.74 -8.50
C THR A 94 1.13 -3.16 -7.79
N ARG A 95 2.30 -2.95 -8.42
CA ARG A 95 3.59 -3.19 -7.77
C ARG A 95 3.76 -2.28 -6.55
N GLN A 96 3.44 -1.00 -6.66
CA GLN A 96 3.55 -0.06 -5.54
C GLN A 96 2.66 -0.46 -4.35
N LEU A 97 1.44 -0.93 -4.61
CA LEU A 97 0.54 -1.44 -3.57
C LEU A 97 1.13 -2.66 -2.87
N ARG A 98 1.73 -3.58 -3.63
CA ARG A 98 2.41 -4.76 -3.07
C ARG A 98 3.59 -4.36 -2.19
N ASP A 99 4.39 -3.40 -2.63
CA ASP A 99 5.54 -2.89 -1.87
C ASP A 99 5.09 -2.22 -0.57
N GLN A 100 4.00 -1.44 -0.61
CA GLN A 100 3.38 -0.87 0.58
C GLN A 100 2.91 -1.97 1.55
N HIS A 101 2.21 -2.98 1.05
CA HIS A 101 1.74 -4.10 1.87
C HIS A 101 2.90 -4.83 2.58
N ILE A 102 4.01 -5.07 1.87
CA ILE A 102 5.24 -5.64 2.45
C ILE A 102 5.80 -4.73 3.55
N ARG A 103 5.83 -3.40 3.35
CA ARG A 103 6.29 -2.46 4.39
C ARG A 103 5.42 -2.51 5.64
N PHE A 104 4.09 -2.55 5.49
CA PHE A 104 3.17 -2.72 6.61
C PHE A 104 3.39 -4.03 7.35
N GLY A 105 3.57 -5.15 6.63
CA GLY A 105 3.88 -6.44 7.24
C GLY A 105 5.16 -6.40 8.09
N LYS A 106 6.22 -5.74 7.60
CA LYS A 106 7.46 -5.54 8.36
C LYS A 106 7.23 -4.70 9.63
N LEU A 107 6.44 -3.64 9.55
CA LEU A 107 6.12 -2.80 10.71
C LEU A 107 5.30 -3.56 11.76
N ASN A 108 4.30 -4.33 11.33
CA ASN A 108 3.50 -5.16 12.23
C ASN A 108 4.37 -6.21 12.94
N CYS A 109 5.26 -6.87 12.21
CA CYS A 109 6.22 -7.79 12.82
C CYS A 109 7.07 -7.12 13.91
N ARG A 110 7.56 -5.89 13.66
CA ARG A 110 8.30 -5.11 14.67
C ARG A 110 7.44 -4.75 15.87
N LEU A 111 6.17 -4.38 15.66
CA LEU A 111 5.23 -4.07 16.74
C LEU A 111 4.96 -5.29 17.61
N GLU A 112 4.73 -6.45 17.00
CA GLU A 112 4.53 -7.71 17.73
C GLU A 112 5.71 -8.03 18.66
N VAL A 113 6.94 -7.86 18.18
CA VAL A 113 8.15 -8.02 19.02
C VAL A 113 8.18 -7.04 20.18
N ILE A 114 7.83 -5.77 19.95
CA ILE A 114 7.76 -4.76 21.01
C ILE A 114 6.68 -5.14 22.05
N PHE A 115 5.51 -5.61 21.63
CA PHE A 115 4.47 -6.07 22.54
C PHE A 115 4.91 -7.27 23.38
N GLN A 116 5.61 -8.23 22.77
CA GLN A 116 6.18 -9.38 23.50
C GLN A 116 7.18 -8.92 24.57
N ILE A 117 8.11 -8.02 24.21
CA ILE A 117 9.10 -7.46 25.15
C ILE A 117 8.39 -6.69 26.28
N ALA A 118 7.42 -5.84 25.95
CA ALA A 118 6.67 -5.08 26.93
C ALA A 118 5.91 -6.00 27.90
N HIS A 119 5.32 -7.09 27.40
CA HIS A 119 4.66 -8.09 28.22
C HIS A 119 5.65 -8.78 29.18
N VAL A 120 6.83 -9.18 28.70
CA VAL A 120 7.87 -9.78 29.56
C VAL A 120 8.33 -8.80 30.64
N ILE A 121 8.59 -7.55 30.29
CA ILE A 121 9.00 -6.50 31.24
C ILE A 121 7.91 -6.27 32.29
N TYR A 122 6.65 -6.17 31.87
CA TYR A 122 5.52 -5.99 32.78
C TYR A 122 5.43 -7.12 33.82
N ASN A 123 5.52 -8.37 33.36
CA ASN A 123 5.49 -9.53 34.25
C ASN A 123 6.68 -9.56 35.21
N PHE A 124 7.88 -9.20 34.72
CA PHE A 124 9.07 -9.13 35.56
C PHE A 124 8.93 -8.07 36.65
N ILE A 125 8.51 -6.85 36.30
CA ILE A 125 8.27 -5.77 37.27
C ILE A 125 7.21 -6.20 38.28
N PHE A 126 6.09 -6.75 37.81
CA PHE A 126 5.03 -7.25 38.67
C PHE A 126 5.55 -8.29 39.67
N PHE A 127 6.33 -9.27 39.21
CA PHE A 127 6.94 -10.28 40.07
C PHE A 127 7.88 -9.67 41.10
N VAL A 128 8.77 -8.75 40.70
CA VAL A 128 9.70 -8.08 41.63
C VAL A 128 8.95 -7.28 42.67
N CYS A 129 7.97 -6.47 42.26
CA CYS A 129 7.13 -5.70 43.17
C CYS A 129 6.37 -6.61 44.15
N TYR A 130 5.74 -7.67 43.65
CA TYR A 130 5.01 -8.63 44.48
C TYR A 130 5.92 -9.26 45.55
N ASN A 131 7.10 -9.75 45.16
CA ASN A 131 8.05 -10.35 46.10
C ASN A 131 8.57 -9.33 47.11
N PHE A 132 8.84 -8.09 46.69
CA PHE A 132 9.31 -7.04 47.59
C PHE A 132 8.23 -6.68 48.63
N LEU A 133 6.98 -6.46 48.20
CA LEU A 133 5.85 -6.21 49.11
C LEU A 133 5.64 -7.38 50.08
N ASN A 134 5.72 -8.62 49.59
CA ASN A 134 5.55 -9.80 50.42
C ASN A 134 6.69 -9.97 51.44
N ALA A 135 7.93 -9.68 51.04
CA ALA A 135 9.09 -9.70 51.94
C ALA A 135 8.97 -8.63 53.05
N ASP A 136 8.51 -7.43 52.71
CA ASP A 136 8.26 -6.36 53.69
C ASP A 136 7.09 -6.70 54.63
N TYR A 137 6.04 -7.33 54.11
CA TYR A 137 4.93 -7.83 54.92
C TYR A 137 5.40 -8.87 55.93
N LEU A 138 6.16 -9.87 55.48
CA LEU A 138 6.73 -10.92 56.34
C LEU A 138 7.72 -10.34 57.37
N ARG A 139 8.48 -9.29 57.02
CA ARG A 139 9.38 -8.60 57.96
C ARG A 139 8.61 -7.90 59.07
N LYS A 140 7.50 -7.22 58.75
CA LYS A 140 6.67 -6.49 59.73
C LYS A 140 5.88 -7.41 60.66
N HIS A 141 5.51 -8.60 60.20
CA HIS A 141 4.67 -9.54 60.95
C HIS A 141 5.41 -10.79 61.47
N LYS A 142 6.75 -10.82 61.40
CA LYS A 142 7.53 -11.92 61.98
C LYS A 142 7.32 -11.94 63.51
N PRO A 143 6.76 -13.03 64.09
CA PRO A 143 6.55 -13.11 65.53
C PRO A 143 7.91 -13.05 66.23
N ARG A 144 8.08 -12.09 67.14
CA ARG A 144 9.22 -12.07 68.07
C ARG A 144 9.15 -13.37 68.87
N GLY A 145 10.21 -14.18 68.76
CA GLY A 145 10.28 -15.48 69.41
C GLY A 145 9.82 -15.39 70.86
N MET A 146 8.84 -16.22 71.23
CA MET A 146 8.52 -16.46 72.62
C MET A 146 9.78 -16.99 73.30
N HIS A 147 10.34 -16.19 74.21
CA HIS A 147 11.28 -16.70 75.21
C HIS A 147 10.54 -17.74 76.05
N PHE A 148 10.75 -19.02 75.74
CA PHE A 148 10.31 -20.12 76.59
C PHE A 148 11.14 -20.07 77.87
N ASN A 149 10.53 -19.54 78.93
CA ASN A 149 11.09 -19.49 80.27
C ASN A 149 11.22 -20.94 80.77
N SER A 150 12.41 -21.50 80.64
CA SER A 150 12.74 -22.83 81.17
C SER A 150 12.99 -22.73 82.66
N ARG A 151 11.93 -22.48 83.45
CA ARG A 151 11.94 -22.72 84.89
C ARG A 151 11.60 -24.19 85.11
N VAL A 152 12.55 -25.06 84.80
CA VAL A 152 12.51 -26.45 85.22
C VAL A 152 12.75 -26.44 86.72
N LYS A 153 11.68 -26.68 87.47
CA LYS A 153 11.70 -27.03 88.89
C LYS A 153 12.59 -28.27 89.03
N ASN A 154 13.63 -28.21 89.86
CA ASN A 154 14.18 -29.38 90.53
C ASN A 154 15.00 -28.95 91.76
N LEU A 155 14.65 -29.62 92.87
CA LEU A 155 15.23 -29.64 94.22
C LEU A 155 14.88 -28.47 95.15
#